data_AF-A0A9C8H820-F1
#
_entry.id   AF-A0A9C8H820-F1
#
_cell.length_a   1.000
_cell.length_b   1.000
_cell.length_c   1.000
_cell.angle_alpha   90.00
_cell.angle_beta   90.00
_cell.angle_gamma   90.00
#
_symmetry.space_group_name_H-M   'P 1'
#
loop_
_entity.id
_entity.type
_entity.pdbx_description
1 polymer ?
#
loop_
_entity_poly.entity_id
_entity_poly.type
_entity_poly.pdbx_seq_one_letter_code
_entity_poly.pdbx_strand_id
1 'polypeptide(L)' 'MGKPYSSDLRQRFVAALDEGMSASAAGRRMRIARATAVRWAATWRREGRAEALPMGGDRRSDTLEAHASKILGW' A
#
# COMPACT_ATOMS: atom_id res chain seq x y z
N MET A 1 -5.45 -15.51 0.31
CA MET A 1 -4.92 -14.20 0.77
C MET A 1 -4.72 -13.30 -0.43
N GLY A 2 -5.01 -12.00 -0.28
CA GLY A 2 -4.67 -11.01 -1.30
C GLY A 2 -3.17 -10.72 -1.34
N LYS A 3 -2.61 -10.57 -2.53
CA LYS A 3 -1.25 -10.07 -2.75
C LYS A 3 -1.31 -8.60 -3.20
N PRO A 4 -0.30 -7.78 -2.89
CA PRO A 4 -0.24 -6.45 -3.46
C PRO A 4 -0.05 -6.54 -4.97
N TYR A 5 -0.54 -5.54 -5.70
CA TYR A 5 -0.12 -5.32 -7.09
C TYR A 5 1.40 -5.16 -7.17
N SER A 6 1.99 -5.57 -8.29
CA SER A 6 3.44 -5.51 -8.52
C SER A 6 4.01 -4.10 -8.38
N SER A 7 5.29 -4.02 -8.03
CA SER A 7 6.05 -2.77 -8.00
C SER A 7 6.08 -2.08 -9.36
N ASP A 8 6.30 -2.84 -10.44
CA ASP A 8 6.27 -2.32 -11.82
C ASP A 8 4.95 -1.61 -12.14
N LEU A 9 3.80 -2.22 -11.82
CA LEU A 9 2.50 -1.62 -12.11
C LEU A 9 2.31 -0.29 -11.37
N ARG A 10 2.79 -0.23 -10.12
CA ARG A 10 2.75 0.97 -9.28
C ARG A 10 3.67 2.07 -9.81
N GLN A 11 4.88 1.72 -10.22
CA GLN A 11 5.85 2.65 -10.79
C GLN A 11 5.34 3.24 -12.11
N ARG A 12 4.80 2.40 -13.00
CA ARG A 12 4.18 2.86 -14.26
C ARG A 12 2.97 3.75 -14.02
N PHE A 13 2.18 3.46 -12.99
CA PHE A 13 1.08 4.34 -12.60
C PHE A 13 1.58 5.71 -12.13
N VAL A 14 2.64 5.75 -11.33
CA VAL A 14 3.28 7.00 -10.87
C VAL A 14 3.86 7.79 -12.04
N ALA A 15 4.61 7.13 -12.95
CA ALA A 15 5.14 7.78 -14.15
C ALA A 15 4.02 8.46 -14.98
N ALA A 16 2.87 7.80 -15.14
CA ALA A 16 1.73 8.40 -15.82
C ALA A 16 1.15 9.63 -15.10
N LEU A 17 1.19 9.67 -13.76
CA LEU A 17 0.80 10.87 -13.01
C LEU A 17 1.80 12.01 -13.21
N ASP A 18 3.10 11.70 -13.21
CA ASP A 18 4.17 12.68 -13.41
C ASP A 18 4.17 13.24 -14.85
N GLU A 19 3.72 12.43 -15.83
CA GLU A 19 3.38 12.88 -17.20
C GLU A 19 2.12 13.76 -17.28
N GLY A 20 1.47 14.06 -16.16
CA GLY A 20 0.32 14.95 -16.07
C GLY A 20 -1.05 14.26 -16.21
N MET A 21 -1.10 12.92 -16.26
CA MET A 21 -2.40 12.24 -16.27
C MET A 21 -3.13 12.39 -14.93
N SER A 22 -4.46 12.51 -14.99
CA SER A 22 -5.29 12.36 -13.78
C SER A 22 -5.24 10.92 -13.25
N ALA A 23 -5.46 10.75 -11.94
CA ALA A 23 -5.52 9.43 -11.30
C ALA A 23 -6.53 8.49 -11.98
N SER A 24 -7.68 9.01 -12.40
CA SER A 24 -8.67 8.21 -13.11
C SER A 24 -8.22 7.81 -14.52
N ALA A 25 -7.48 8.67 -15.22
CA ALA A 25 -6.96 8.35 -16.55
C ALA A 25 -5.82 7.31 -16.48
N ALA A 26 -4.87 7.51 -15.57
CA ALA A 26 -3.80 6.54 -15.30
C ALA A 26 -4.38 5.18 -14.85
N GLY A 27 -5.43 5.19 -14.01
CA GLY A 27 -6.11 3.98 -13.57
C GLY A 27 -6.74 3.19 -14.71
N ARG A 28 -7.42 3.88 -15.64
CA ARG A 28 -7.96 3.25 -16.86
C ARG A 28 -6.86 2.68 -17.75
N ARG A 29 -5.75 3.41 -17.95
CA ARG A 29 -4.59 2.96 -18.74
C ARG A 29 -3.98 1.67 -18.17
N MET A 30 -3.89 1.58 -16.85
CA MET A 30 -3.35 0.42 -16.13
C MET A 30 -4.39 -0.68 -15.84
N ARG A 31 -5.65 -0.49 -16.27
CA ARG A 31 -6.77 -1.41 -16.05
C ARG A 31 -6.99 -1.76 -14.57
N ILE A 32 -6.76 -0.80 -13.68
CA ILE A 32 -7.03 -0.94 -12.24
C ILE A 32 -8.31 -0.21 -11.85
N ALA A 33 -8.96 -0.68 -10.78
CA ALA A 33 -10.18 -0.05 -10.26
C ALA A 33 -9.94 1.42 -9.88
N ARG A 34 -10.92 2.29 -10.16
CA ARG A 34 -10.85 3.74 -9.87
C ARG A 34 -10.48 4.03 -8.41
N ALA A 35 -11.07 3.29 -7.46
CA ALA A 35 -10.78 3.46 -6.04
C ALA A 35 -9.30 3.19 -5.70
N THR A 36 -8.69 2.18 -6.33
CA THR A 36 -7.25 1.87 -6.18
C THR A 36 -6.40 3.00 -6.75
N ALA A 37 -6.72 3.48 -7.96
CA ALA A 37 -6.00 4.55 -8.61
C ALA A 37 -6.02 5.85 -7.79
N VAL A 38 -7.19 6.25 -7.28
CA VAL A 38 -7.32 7.44 -6.42
C VAL A 38 -6.49 7.28 -5.14
N ARG A 39 -6.52 6.10 -4.50
CA ARG A 39 -5.73 5.83 -3.31
C ARG A 39 -4.22 5.92 -3.59
N TRP A 40 -3.76 5.34 -4.68
CA TRP A 40 -2.33 5.40 -5.06
C TRP A 40 -1.88 6.82 -5.37
N ALA A 41 -2.69 7.61 -6.09
CA ALA A 41 -2.37 9.01 -6.35
C ALA A 41 -2.30 9.84 -5.06
N ALA A 42 -3.20 9.61 -4.10
CA ALA A 42 -3.17 10.26 -2.80
C ALA A 42 -1.91 9.88 -2.00
N THR A 43 -1.57 8.58 -1.98
CA THR A 43 -0.33 8.08 -1.36
C THR A 43 0.91 8.70 -2.01
N TRP A 44 1.00 8.74 -3.34
CA TRP A 44 2.13 9.35 -4.05
C TRP A 44 2.30 10.82 -3.67
N ARG A 45 1.23 11.61 -3.70
CA ARG A 45 1.28 13.04 -3.35
C ARG A 45 1.64 13.31 -1.90
N ARG A 46 1.19 12.46 -0.99
CA ARG A 46 1.39 12.64 0.46
C ARG A 46 2.73 12.12 0.95
N GLU A 47 3.17 10.98 0.43
CA GLU A 47 4.27 10.19 0.98
C GLU A 47 5.42 10.01 -0.02
N GLY A 48 5.25 10.38 -1.29
CA GLY A 48 6.30 10.22 -2.32
C GLY A 48 6.68 8.76 -2.58
N ARG A 49 5.79 7.80 -2.28
CA ARG A 49 6.08 6.37 -2.43
C ARG A 49 5.15 5.66 -3.43
N ALA A 50 5.75 4.78 -4.22
CA ALA A 50 5.03 3.87 -5.10
C ALA A 50 4.82 2.50 -4.45
N GLU A 51 5.69 2.08 -3.52
CA GLU A 51 5.68 0.71 -2.99
C GLU A 51 4.41 0.39 -2.19
N ALA A 52 4.03 -0.88 -2.23
CA ALA A 52 3.08 -1.42 -1.28
C ALA A 52 3.72 -1.49 0.11
N LEU A 53 2.90 -1.26 1.14
CA LEU A 53 3.31 -1.57 2.51
C LEU A 53 3.41 -3.09 2.69
N PRO A 54 4.22 -3.57 3.66
CA PRO A 54 4.24 -4.97 4.04
C PRO A 54 2.82 -5.48 4.31
N MET A 55 2.45 -6.57 3.62
CA MET A 55 1.16 -7.24 3.78
C MET A 55 1.32 -8.51 4.61
N GLY A 56 0.40 -8.74 5.55
CA GLY A 56 0.51 -9.84 6.50
C GLY A 56 1.52 -9.54 7.61
N GLY A 57 2.09 -10.61 8.16
CA GLY A 57 2.92 -10.57 9.35
C GLY A 57 2.09 -10.56 10.64
N ASP A 58 2.72 -10.95 11.73
CA ASP A 58 2.13 -10.78 13.05
C ASP A 58 2.13 -9.30 13.41
N ARG A 59 0.97 -8.80 13.84
CA ARG A 59 0.78 -7.43 14.32
C ARG A 59 0.09 -7.37 15.69
N ARG A 60 -0.05 -8.53 16.34
CA ARG A 60 -0.81 -8.70 17.58
C ARG A 60 0.06 -9.26 18.70
N SER A 61 1.11 -10.01 18.38
CA SER A 61 2.06 -10.49 19.39
C SER A 61 2.71 -9.36 20.17
N ASP A 62 3.04 -8.21 19.58
CA ASP A 62 3.67 -7.11 20.32
C ASP A 62 2.88 -6.70 21.59
N THR A 63 1.53 -6.66 21.51
CA THR A 63 0.69 -6.39 22.69
C THR A 63 0.70 -7.55 23.67
N LEU A 64 0.76 -8.80 23.18
CA LEU A 64 0.80 -9.99 24.01
C LEU A 64 2.13 -10.09 24.76
N GLU A 65 3.24 -9.86 24.07
CA GLU A 65 4.60 -9.87 24.61
C GLU A 65 4.81 -8.75 25.63
N ALA A 66 4.21 -7.57 25.42
CA ALA A 66 4.21 -6.49 26.42
C ALA A 66 3.59 -6.92 27.77
N HIS A 67 2.75 -7.96 27.79
CA HIS A 67 2.13 -8.52 28.99
C HIS A 67 2.68 -9.91 29.35
N ALA A 68 3.75 -10.37 28.70
CA ALA A 68 4.27 -11.73 28.85
C ALA A 68 4.58 -12.10 30.30
N SER A 69 5.24 -11.23 31.08
CA SER A 69 5.57 -11.50 32.50
C SER A 69 4.34 -11.83 33.34
N LYS A 70 3.23 -11.08 33.13
CA LYS A 70 1.97 -11.32 33.84
C LYS A 70 1.25 -12.59 33.38
N ILE A 71 1.36 -12.94 32.10
CA ILE A 71 0.69 -14.12 31.51
C ILE A 71 1.44 -15.41 31.83
N LEU A 72 2.77 -15.38 31.76
CA LEU A 72 3.65 -16.54 31.95
C LEU A 72 4.01 -16.78 33.42
N GLY A 73 3.64 -15.87 34.33
CA GLY A 73 3.78 -16.03 35.78
C GLY A 73 5.23 -15.96 36.26
N TRP A 74 6.05 -15.14 35.58
CA TRP A 74 7.45 -14.84 35.97
C TRP A 74 7.52 -13.49 36.66
#